data_AF-A0A167CKF1-F1
#
_entry.id   AF-A0A167CKF1-F1
#
_cell.length_a   1.000
_cell.length_b   1.000
_cell.length_c   1.000
_cell.angle_alpha   90.00
_cell.angle_beta   90.00
_cell.angle_gamma   90.00
#
_symmetry.space_group_name_H-M   'P 1'
#
loop_
_entity.id
_entity.type
_entity.pdbx_description
1 polymer ?
#
loop_
_entity_poly.entity_id
_entity_poly.type
_entity_poly.pdbx_seq_one_letter_code
_entity_poly.pdbx_strand_id
1 'polypeptide(L)'
;MHGILSLTALHLAHLDLGDKRSHMRDASHRHNQALQGFRTAIENITDGNSDALFACTSVNIVYVFGMYGHLYGCHDGGDSPSARIERVLGAEWIPMIRGVEAVLSSVHDRVRSGPLSPLLDLRNWDELDPDSMSLVGDEQFQGIRAIWTASTDCGLYDQSLYLLRKCYAYMQQFGTLQEAAAGDGPYNRTWSGPLMWLHFVPEEFVIRLRQRQPPALVLFSHLGILFHALEELWIFKGWARSIVEAVDEVLGAYWESWIKWPKKVVGLSCCTK
;
A
#
# COMPACT_ATOMS: atom_id res chain seq x y z
N MET A 1 -19.53 12.69 -0.18
CA MET A 1 -20.64 11.73 -0.41
C MET A 1 -20.31 10.69 -1.47
N HIS A 2 -20.04 11.05 -2.74
CA HIS A 2 -19.79 10.07 -3.80
C HIS A 2 -18.65 9.09 -3.52
N GLY A 3 -17.55 9.52 -2.89
CA GLY A 3 -16.45 8.62 -2.52
C GLY A 3 -16.84 7.55 -1.48
N ILE A 4 -17.68 7.89 -0.51
CA ILE A 4 -18.18 6.90 0.46
C ILE A 4 -19.08 5.89 -0.25
N LEU A 5 -19.96 6.38 -1.14
CA LEU A 5 -20.85 5.51 -1.91
C LEU A 5 -20.08 4.61 -2.90
N SER A 6 -18.94 5.05 -3.43
CA SER A 6 -18.09 4.18 -4.25
C SER A 6 -17.47 3.06 -3.43
N LEU A 7 -17.04 3.33 -2.18
CA LEU A 7 -16.60 2.28 -1.26
C LEU A 7 -17.73 1.31 -0.89
N THR A 8 -18.94 1.83 -0.64
CA THR A 8 -20.11 0.98 -0.38
C THR A 8 -20.38 0.03 -1.55
N ALA A 9 -20.35 0.53 -2.78
CA ALA A 9 -20.55 -0.30 -3.97
C ALA A 9 -19.42 -1.33 -4.16
N LEU A 10 -18.15 -0.98 -3.91
CA LEU A 10 -17.05 -1.95 -3.90
C LEU A 10 -17.23 -3.03 -2.84
N HIS A 11 -17.69 -2.65 -1.64
CA HIS A 11 -17.92 -3.60 -0.56
C HIS A 11 -19.08 -4.55 -0.88
N LEU A 12 -20.16 -4.06 -1.51
CA LEU A 12 -21.24 -4.92 -2.02
C LEU A 12 -20.72 -5.92 -3.07
N ALA A 13 -19.84 -5.48 -3.97
CA ALA A 13 -19.16 -6.36 -4.92
C ALA A 13 -18.24 -7.40 -4.24
N HIS A 14 -17.60 -7.04 -3.12
CA HIS A 14 -16.80 -7.96 -2.32
C HIS A 14 -17.65 -9.01 -1.61
N LEU A 15 -18.79 -8.61 -1.02
CA LEU A 15 -19.73 -9.52 -0.37
C LEU A 15 -20.51 -10.40 -1.35
N ASP A 16 -20.32 -10.20 -2.65
CA ASP A 16 -21.05 -10.89 -3.73
C ASP A 16 -22.57 -10.78 -3.58
N LEU A 17 -23.03 -9.64 -3.04
CA LEU A 17 -24.44 -9.35 -2.91
C LEU A 17 -24.96 -8.83 -4.24
N GLY A 18 -25.69 -9.65 -4.99
CA GLY A 18 -26.29 -9.25 -6.27
C GLY A 18 -25.35 -9.38 -7.47
N ASP A 19 -25.40 -8.44 -8.40
CA ASP A 19 -24.52 -8.46 -9.58
C ASP A 19 -23.20 -7.74 -9.28
N LYS A 20 -22.16 -8.51 -8.98
CA LYS A 20 -20.80 -8.04 -8.73
C LYS A 20 -20.29 -7.07 -9.79
N ARG A 21 -20.56 -7.32 -11.08
CA ARG A 21 -20.11 -6.46 -12.18
C ARG A 21 -20.86 -5.13 -12.15
N SER A 22 -22.17 -5.17 -11.89
CA SER A 22 -22.98 -3.96 -11.73
C SER A 22 -22.46 -3.11 -10.58
N HIS A 23 -22.20 -3.71 -9.42
CA HIS A 23 -21.68 -2.99 -8.26
C HIS A 23 -20.30 -2.38 -8.50
N MET A 24 -19.42 -3.05 -9.25
CA MET A 24 -18.15 -2.46 -9.66
C MET A 24 -18.31 -1.29 -10.63
N ARG A 25 -19.25 -1.39 -11.58
CA ARG A 25 -19.56 -0.27 -12.48
C ARG A 25 -20.10 0.93 -11.69
N ASP A 26 -20.98 0.70 -10.72
CA ASP A 26 -21.50 1.73 -9.84
C ASP A 26 -20.39 2.36 -9.00
N ALA A 27 -19.48 1.54 -8.46
CA ALA A 27 -18.33 2.02 -7.71
C ALA A 27 -17.47 2.96 -8.55
N SER A 28 -17.09 2.54 -9.76
CA SER A 28 -16.30 3.36 -10.70
C SER A 28 -17.02 4.65 -11.10
N HIS A 29 -18.32 4.57 -11.40
CA HIS A 29 -19.12 5.75 -11.74
C HIS A 29 -19.14 6.78 -10.60
N ARG A 30 -19.41 6.33 -9.37
CA ARG A 30 -19.44 7.21 -8.20
C ARG A 30 -18.06 7.73 -7.84
N HIS A 31 -17.02 6.93 -8.00
CA HIS A 31 -15.65 7.36 -7.78
C HIS A 31 -15.26 8.49 -8.74
N ASN A 32 -15.59 8.37 -10.02
CA ASN A 32 -15.37 9.42 -11.01
C ASN A 32 -16.09 10.73 -10.66
N GLN A 33 -17.33 10.65 -10.16
CA GLN A 33 -18.05 11.83 -9.66
C GLN A 33 -17.36 12.46 -8.44
N ALA A 34 -16.85 11.63 -7.52
CA ALA A 34 -16.09 12.12 -6.37
C ALA A 34 -14.80 12.84 -6.82
N LEU A 35 -14.06 12.29 -7.78
CA LEU A 35 -12.85 12.90 -8.32
C LEU A 35 -13.12 14.22 -9.05
N GLN A 36 -14.26 14.36 -9.75
CA GLN A 36 -14.65 15.63 -10.37
C GLN A 36 -14.81 16.73 -9.32
N GLY A 37 -15.60 16.46 -8.27
CA GLY A 37 -15.78 17.42 -7.17
C GLY A 37 -14.47 17.71 -6.42
N PHE A 38 -13.64 16.69 -6.22
CA PHE A 38 -12.32 16.83 -5.61
C PHE A 38 -11.41 17.75 -6.42
N ARG A 39 -11.35 17.58 -7.76
CA ARG A 39 -10.55 18.42 -8.66
C ARG A 39 -10.96 19.89 -8.60
N THR A 40 -12.26 20.17 -8.57
CA THR A 40 -12.76 21.55 -8.39
C THR A 40 -12.40 22.11 -7.01
N ALA A 41 -12.44 21.29 -5.96
CA ALA A 41 -12.12 21.75 -4.60
C ALA A 41 -10.62 22.08 -4.40
N ILE A 42 -9.71 21.37 -5.08
CA ILE A 42 -8.27 21.65 -5.00
C ILE A 42 -7.84 22.90 -5.77
N GLU A 43 -8.67 23.41 -6.70
CA GLU A 43 -8.40 24.69 -7.39
C GLU A 43 -8.42 25.88 -6.41
N ASN A 44 -9.13 25.75 -5.29
CA ASN A 44 -9.19 26.77 -4.23
C ASN A 44 -9.25 26.12 -2.84
N ILE A 45 -8.08 25.81 -2.29
CA ILE A 45 -7.94 25.21 -0.96
C ILE A 45 -8.14 26.29 0.12
N THR A 46 -8.99 26.01 1.09
CA THR A 46 -9.36 26.92 2.19
C THR A 46 -9.48 26.14 3.50
N ASP A 47 -9.38 26.84 4.63
CA ASP A 47 -9.55 26.20 5.94
C ASP A 47 -10.90 25.49 6.15
N GLY A 48 -11.94 25.92 5.40
CA GLY A 48 -13.27 25.35 5.44
C GLY A 48 -13.42 24.05 4.64
N ASN A 49 -12.54 23.77 3.66
CA ASN A 49 -12.59 22.55 2.86
C ASN A 49 -11.43 21.58 3.12
N SER A 50 -10.39 21.97 3.86
CA SER A 50 -9.24 21.14 4.21
C SER A 50 -9.59 19.78 4.83
N ASP A 51 -10.49 19.75 5.83
CA ASP A 51 -10.92 18.50 6.46
C ASP A 51 -11.67 17.58 5.46
N ALA A 52 -12.47 18.17 4.57
CA ALA A 52 -13.20 17.42 3.54
C ALA A 52 -12.27 16.88 2.44
N LEU A 53 -11.26 17.66 2.05
CA LEU A 53 -10.21 17.24 1.12
C LEU A 53 -9.42 16.06 1.71
N PHE A 54 -9.01 16.14 2.97
CA PHE A 54 -8.33 15.06 3.68
C PHE A 54 -9.18 13.80 3.81
N ALA A 55 -10.47 13.95 4.12
CA ALA A 55 -11.39 12.81 4.16
C ALA A 55 -11.55 12.18 2.77
N CYS A 56 -11.66 13.00 1.72
CA CYS A 56 -11.78 12.52 0.35
C CYS A 56 -10.53 11.78 -0.14
N THR A 57 -9.33 12.27 0.21
CA THR A 57 -8.07 11.59 -0.12
C THR A 57 -7.93 10.26 0.63
N SER A 58 -8.29 10.23 1.91
CA SER A 58 -8.28 8.99 2.71
C SER A 58 -9.23 7.94 2.11
N VAL A 59 -10.44 8.35 1.72
CA VAL A 59 -11.41 7.49 1.03
C VAL A 59 -10.89 7.02 -0.34
N ASN A 60 -10.17 7.88 -1.07
CA ASN A 60 -9.56 7.52 -2.35
C ASN A 60 -8.52 6.40 -2.20
N ILE A 61 -7.67 6.46 -1.16
CA ILE A 61 -6.68 5.40 -0.89
C ILE A 61 -7.39 4.04 -0.70
N VAL A 62 -8.43 4.00 0.14
CA VAL A 62 -9.22 2.78 0.36
C VAL A 62 -9.87 2.27 -0.93
N TYR A 63 -10.38 3.18 -1.76
CA TYR A 63 -10.99 2.84 -3.03
C TYR A 63 -9.97 2.21 -3.99
N VAL A 64 -8.77 2.79 -4.09
CA VAL A 64 -7.69 2.30 -4.96
C VAL A 64 -7.34 0.85 -4.59
N PHE A 65 -7.12 0.53 -3.31
CA PHE A 65 -6.80 -0.84 -2.91
C PHE A 65 -7.93 -1.83 -3.18
N GLY A 66 -9.18 -1.43 -2.89
CA GLY A 66 -10.34 -2.28 -3.16
C GLY A 66 -10.57 -2.55 -4.65
N MET A 67 -10.40 -1.53 -5.50
CA MET A 67 -10.60 -1.63 -6.94
C MET A 67 -9.48 -2.40 -7.63
N TYR A 68 -8.23 -2.14 -7.26
CA TYR A 68 -7.04 -2.72 -7.89
C TYR A 68 -6.59 -4.05 -7.29
N GLY A 69 -7.18 -4.49 -6.18
CA GLY A 69 -6.90 -5.78 -5.52
C GLY A 69 -7.59 -6.97 -6.18
N HIS A 70 -8.23 -7.82 -5.38
CA HIS A 70 -8.88 -9.06 -5.85
C HIS A 70 -10.15 -8.83 -6.68
N LEU A 71 -10.67 -7.59 -6.74
CA LEU A 71 -11.86 -7.26 -7.53
C LEU A 71 -11.54 -6.90 -8.99
N TYR A 72 -10.30 -6.51 -9.31
CA TYR A 72 -9.94 -5.93 -10.62
C TYR A 72 -10.40 -6.75 -11.84
N GLY A 73 -10.18 -8.08 -11.82
CA GLY A 73 -10.47 -8.98 -12.95
C GLY A 73 -11.95 -9.26 -13.21
N CYS A 74 -12.87 -8.53 -12.56
CA CYS A 74 -14.30 -8.62 -12.82
C CYS A 74 -14.77 -7.64 -13.92
N HIS A 75 -13.86 -6.85 -14.50
CA HIS A 75 -14.07 -6.17 -15.78
C HIS A 75 -13.83 -7.15 -16.94
N ASP A 76 -14.65 -7.07 -18.00
CA ASP A 76 -14.73 -8.08 -19.06
C ASP A 76 -13.38 -8.41 -19.72
N GLY A 77 -13.15 -9.71 -19.96
CA GLY A 77 -11.97 -10.24 -20.67
C GLY A 77 -10.78 -10.43 -19.72
N GLY A 78 -10.38 -11.69 -19.49
CA GLY A 78 -9.26 -12.00 -18.61
C GLY A 78 -8.02 -11.21 -19.02
N ASP A 79 -7.40 -10.51 -18.07
CA ASP A 79 -6.19 -9.75 -18.31
C ASP A 79 -5.10 -10.64 -18.89
N SER A 80 -4.37 -10.12 -19.88
CA SER A 80 -3.12 -10.75 -20.29
C SER A 80 -2.20 -10.85 -19.06
N PRO A 81 -1.35 -11.90 -18.96
CA PRO A 81 -0.39 -12.01 -17.87
C PRO A 81 0.44 -10.74 -17.67
N SER A 82 0.81 -10.08 -18.77
CA SER A 82 1.55 -8.81 -18.74
C SER A 82 0.76 -7.66 -18.10
N ALA A 83 -0.53 -7.50 -18.44
CA ALA A 83 -1.38 -6.46 -17.86
C ALA A 83 -1.57 -6.69 -16.34
N ARG A 84 -1.74 -7.96 -15.92
CA ARG A 84 -1.80 -8.33 -14.50
C ARG A 84 -0.52 -7.92 -13.77
N ILE A 85 0.65 -8.24 -14.31
CA ILE A 85 1.95 -7.90 -13.72
C ILE A 85 2.10 -6.38 -13.60
N GLU A 86 1.81 -5.62 -14.66
CA GLU A 86 1.95 -4.16 -14.66
C GLU A 86 1.04 -3.49 -13.62
N ARG A 87 -0.20 -3.95 -13.52
CA ARG A 87 -1.14 -3.53 -12.48
C ARG A 87 -0.57 -3.77 -11.08
N VAL A 88 -0.13 -4.99 -10.80
CA VAL A 88 0.35 -5.39 -9.46
C VAL A 88 1.63 -4.64 -9.08
N LEU A 89 2.56 -4.45 -10.01
CA LEU A 89 3.79 -3.68 -9.82
C LEU A 89 3.56 -2.17 -9.73
N GLY A 90 2.31 -1.71 -9.75
CA GLY A 90 1.97 -0.34 -9.37
C GLY A 90 2.05 0.68 -10.49
N ALA A 91 1.90 0.26 -11.74
CA ALA A 91 1.86 1.18 -12.87
C ALA A 91 0.76 2.26 -12.72
N GLU A 92 -0.41 1.89 -12.21
CA GLU A 92 -1.56 2.79 -12.06
C GLU A 92 -1.77 3.26 -10.61
N TRP A 93 -1.77 2.33 -9.66
CA TRP A 93 -2.23 2.62 -8.31
C TRP A 93 -1.19 3.35 -7.43
N ILE A 94 0.12 3.13 -7.63
CA ILE A 94 1.16 3.87 -6.90
C ILE A 94 1.09 5.37 -7.23
N PRO A 95 1.04 5.80 -8.51
CA PRO A 95 0.80 7.20 -8.84
C PRO A 95 -0.49 7.78 -8.23
N MET A 96 -1.58 7.00 -8.16
CA MET A 96 -2.84 7.48 -7.55
C MET A 96 -2.70 7.75 -6.05
N ILE A 97 -1.96 6.90 -5.33
CA ILE A 97 -1.66 7.12 -3.91
C ILE A 97 -0.70 8.29 -3.73
N ARG A 98 0.32 8.43 -4.58
CA ARG A 98 1.28 9.55 -4.48
C ARG A 98 0.68 10.89 -4.89
N GLY A 99 -0.23 10.92 -5.86
CA GLY A 99 -0.92 12.15 -6.26
C GLY A 99 -1.72 12.78 -5.13
N VAL A 100 -2.13 11.97 -4.14
CA VAL A 100 -2.82 12.44 -2.93
C VAL A 100 -1.88 13.22 -1.99
N GLU A 101 -0.59 12.91 -1.96
CA GLU A 101 0.39 13.55 -1.07
C GLU A 101 0.46 15.08 -1.27
N ALA A 102 0.45 15.53 -2.53
CA ALA A 102 0.48 16.96 -2.85
C ALA A 102 -0.69 17.72 -2.23
N VAL A 103 -1.85 17.06 -2.08
CA VAL A 103 -3.01 17.64 -1.42
C VAL A 103 -2.88 17.52 0.10
N LEU A 104 -2.46 16.36 0.62
CA LEU A 104 -2.28 16.15 2.06
C LEU A 104 -1.31 17.15 2.68
N SER A 105 -0.20 17.47 2.01
CA SER A 105 0.79 18.45 2.49
C SER A 105 0.19 19.85 2.62
N SER A 106 -0.63 20.27 1.65
CA SER A 106 -1.27 21.60 1.64
C SER A 106 -2.32 21.79 2.74
N VAL A 107 -3.00 20.72 3.15
CA VAL A 107 -4.06 20.78 4.19
C VAL A 107 -3.56 20.36 5.58
N HIS A 108 -2.31 19.89 5.68
CA HIS A 108 -1.77 19.21 6.86
C HIS A 108 -1.94 20.02 8.15
N ASP A 109 -1.45 21.27 8.18
CA ASP A 109 -1.46 22.09 9.39
C ASP A 109 -2.89 22.41 9.86
N ARG A 110 -3.80 22.61 8.92
CA ARG A 110 -5.20 22.85 9.21
C ARG A 110 -5.89 21.59 9.76
N VAL A 111 -5.65 20.42 9.16
CA VAL A 111 -6.23 19.15 9.62
C VAL A 111 -5.67 18.75 10.99
N ARG A 112 -4.39 19.03 11.26
CA ARG A 112 -3.75 18.80 12.57
C ARG A 112 -4.43 19.58 13.71
N SER A 113 -5.02 20.74 13.43
CA SER A 113 -5.82 21.50 14.41
C SER A 113 -7.32 21.18 14.37
N GLY A 114 -7.74 20.30 13.46
CA GLY A 114 -9.13 19.97 13.19
C GLY A 114 -9.62 18.67 13.87
N PRO A 115 -10.89 18.30 13.59
CA PRO A 115 -11.51 17.10 14.15
C PRO A 115 -10.90 15.79 13.62
N LEU A 116 -10.19 15.84 12.48
CA LEU A 116 -9.52 14.68 11.88
C LEU A 116 -8.07 14.53 12.34
N SER A 117 -7.59 15.37 13.27
CA SER A 117 -6.24 15.28 13.82
C SER A 117 -5.84 13.90 14.38
N PRO A 118 -6.73 13.05 14.94
CA PRO A 118 -6.34 11.71 15.37
C PRO A 118 -5.90 10.79 14.21
N LEU A 119 -6.30 11.07 12.97
CA LEU A 119 -5.87 10.33 11.79
C LEU A 119 -4.45 10.69 11.33
N LEU A 120 -3.91 11.81 11.81
CA LEU A 120 -2.54 12.25 11.55
C LEU A 120 -1.56 11.80 12.65
N ASP A 121 -2.06 11.21 13.73
CA ASP A 121 -1.24 10.80 14.87
C ASP A 121 -0.44 9.52 14.55
N LEU A 122 0.80 9.72 14.11
CA LEU A 122 1.78 8.66 13.87
C LEU A 122 2.54 8.25 15.14
N ARG A 123 2.17 8.75 16.33
CA ARG A 123 2.82 8.42 17.61
C ARG A 123 4.33 8.67 17.55
N ASN A 124 5.12 7.67 17.93
CA ASN A 124 6.57 7.69 18.00
C ASN A 124 7.25 7.45 16.65
N TRP A 125 6.57 7.66 15.51
CA TRP A 125 7.15 7.38 14.20
C TRP A 125 8.48 8.10 13.98
N ASP A 126 8.60 9.37 14.37
CA ASP A 126 9.82 10.13 14.16
C ASP A 126 10.99 9.62 15.02
N GLU A 127 10.71 9.14 16.24
CA GLU A 127 11.74 8.56 17.13
C GLU A 127 12.02 7.07 16.86
N LEU A 128 11.16 6.39 16.10
CA LEU A 128 11.30 4.97 15.81
C LEU A 128 12.52 4.71 14.93
N ASP A 129 13.44 3.91 15.45
CA ASP A 129 14.62 3.45 14.74
C ASP A 129 14.67 1.91 14.70
N PRO A 130 14.49 1.28 13.52
CA PRO A 130 14.51 -0.18 13.41
C PRO A 130 15.88 -0.79 13.73
N ASP A 131 16.99 -0.04 13.60
CA ASP A 131 18.34 -0.54 13.92
C ASP A 131 18.60 -0.69 15.41
N SER A 132 17.82 0.03 16.23
CA SER A 132 17.86 -0.04 17.69
C SER A 132 16.95 -1.13 18.28
N MET A 133 16.26 -1.90 17.44
CA MET A 133 15.25 -2.89 17.85
C MET A 133 15.65 -4.32 17.51
N SER A 134 15.19 -5.28 18.34
CA SER A 134 15.27 -6.71 18.03
C SER A 134 13.91 -7.18 17.50
N LEU A 135 13.77 -7.21 16.18
CA LEU A 135 12.53 -7.57 15.49
C LEU A 135 12.64 -8.96 14.88
N VAL A 136 11.62 -9.79 15.07
CA VAL A 136 11.58 -11.15 14.49
C VAL A 136 11.52 -11.05 12.96
N GLY A 137 12.45 -11.71 12.28
CA GLY A 137 12.52 -11.74 10.81
C GLY A 137 13.27 -10.56 10.19
N ASP A 138 13.77 -9.60 10.99
CA ASP A 138 14.51 -8.45 10.47
C ASP A 138 15.83 -8.85 9.79
N GLU A 139 16.40 -9.98 10.19
CA GLU A 139 17.59 -10.54 9.53
C GLU A 139 17.36 -10.85 8.04
N GLN A 140 16.11 -11.18 7.66
CA GLN A 140 15.75 -11.45 6.26
C GLN A 140 15.70 -10.14 5.45
N PHE A 141 15.15 -9.07 6.03
CA PHE A 141 15.19 -7.74 5.41
C PHE A 141 16.63 -7.23 5.27
N GLN A 142 17.45 -7.38 6.31
CA GLN A 142 18.86 -6.95 6.23
C GLN A 142 19.65 -7.77 5.19
N GLY A 143 19.35 -9.07 5.07
CA GLY A 143 20.03 -9.97 4.15
C GLY A 143 19.96 -9.54 2.68
N ILE A 144 18.85 -8.95 2.23
CA ILE A 144 18.70 -8.53 0.82
C ILE A 144 19.65 -7.40 0.42
N ARG A 145 20.26 -6.69 1.38
CA ARG A 145 21.27 -5.65 1.10
C ARG A 145 22.45 -6.15 0.27
N ALA A 146 22.77 -7.44 0.39
CA ALA A 146 23.84 -8.08 -0.39
C ALA A 146 23.64 -7.95 -1.91
N ILE A 147 22.40 -7.80 -2.39
CA ILE A 147 22.04 -7.72 -3.81
C ILE A 147 22.63 -6.49 -4.51
N TRP A 148 22.72 -5.35 -3.80
CA TRP A 148 23.06 -4.06 -4.41
C TRP A 148 24.36 -3.46 -3.86
N THR A 149 25.21 -4.26 -3.23
CA THR A 149 26.51 -3.81 -2.68
C THR A 149 27.42 -3.16 -3.73
N ALA A 150 27.39 -3.66 -4.97
CA ALA A 150 28.16 -3.11 -6.09
C ALA A 150 27.33 -2.18 -7.00
N SER A 151 26.09 -1.84 -6.62
CA SER A 151 25.22 -0.97 -7.42
C SER A 151 25.54 0.50 -7.21
N THR A 152 25.42 1.31 -8.26
CA THR A 152 25.45 2.78 -8.16
C THR A 152 24.24 3.35 -7.43
N ASP A 153 23.14 2.60 -7.35
CA ASP A 153 21.91 2.98 -6.64
C ASP A 153 21.89 2.43 -5.19
N CYS A 154 23.03 2.02 -4.63
CA CYS A 154 23.07 1.39 -3.31
C CYS A 154 22.44 2.25 -2.20
N GLY A 155 22.71 3.56 -2.20
CA GLY A 155 22.11 4.49 -1.23
C GLY A 155 20.59 4.60 -1.34
N LEU A 156 20.05 4.54 -2.57
CA LEU A 156 18.60 4.54 -2.82
C LEU A 156 17.94 3.28 -2.23
N TYR A 157 18.52 2.12 -2.47
CA TYR A 157 17.99 0.86 -1.95
C TYR A 157 18.17 0.74 -0.44
N ASP A 158 19.27 1.22 0.13
CA ASP A 158 19.49 1.28 1.57
C ASP A 158 18.44 2.16 2.26
N GLN A 159 18.14 3.34 1.71
CA GLN A 159 17.08 4.21 2.22
C GLN A 159 15.70 3.55 2.13
N SER A 160 15.39 2.93 0.98
CA SER A 160 14.10 2.27 0.74
C SER A 160 13.90 1.06 1.66
N LEU A 161 14.98 0.33 1.95
CA LEU A 161 15.00 -0.80 2.88
C LEU A 161 14.86 -0.34 4.33
N TYR A 162 15.55 0.75 4.71
CA TYR A 162 15.41 1.34 6.03
C TYR A 162 13.95 1.73 6.30
N LEU A 163 13.30 2.41 5.34
CA LEU A 163 11.88 2.76 5.45
C LEU A 163 10.98 1.52 5.57
N LEU A 164 11.28 0.45 4.84
CA LEU A 164 10.51 -0.80 4.91
C LEU A 164 10.62 -1.44 6.29
N ARG A 165 11.83 -1.52 6.83
CA ARG A 165 12.11 -2.05 8.18
C ARG A 165 11.46 -1.19 9.25
N LYS A 166 11.48 0.14 9.10
CA LYS A 166 10.81 1.07 10.01
C LYS A 166 9.29 0.89 9.99
N CYS A 167 8.68 0.71 8.81
CA CYS A 167 7.25 0.39 8.69
C CYS A 167 6.90 -0.96 9.32
N TYR A 168 7.75 -1.98 9.13
CA TYR A 168 7.57 -3.28 9.76
C TYR A 168 7.65 -3.18 11.29
N ALA A 169 8.65 -2.47 11.82
CA ALA A 169 8.80 -2.20 13.25
C ALA A 169 7.56 -1.50 13.83
N TYR A 170 7.07 -0.47 13.14
CA TYR A 170 5.86 0.27 13.50
C TYR A 170 4.65 -0.66 13.59
N MET A 171 4.44 -1.50 12.58
CA MET A 171 3.33 -2.47 12.57
C MET A 171 3.41 -3.48 13.71
N GLN A 172 4.62 -3.93 14.07
CA GLN A 172 4.81 -4.88 15.18
C GLN A 172 4.48 -4.28 16.55
N GLN A 173 4.72 -2.97 16.75
CA GLN A 173 4.34 -2.28 17.98
C GLN A 173 2.82 -2.29 18.19
N PHE A 174 2.06 -1.97 17.14
CA PHE A 174 0.60 -1.83 17.20
C PHE A 174 -0.18 -3.11 16.81
N GLY A 175 0.52 -4.19 16.42
CA GLY A 175 -0.07 -5.43 15.93
C GLY A 175 -0.56 -6.39 17.02
N THR A 176 -0.35 -6.07 18.31
CA THR A 176 -0.77 -6.94 19.42
C THR A 176 -2.22 -6.66 19.84
N LEU A 177 -3.03 -7.72 19.95
CA LEU A 177 -4.42 -7.68 20.46
C LEU A 177 -4.55 -7.05 21.87
N GLN A 178 -3.45 -6.94 22.59
CA GLN A 178 -3.39 -6.43 23.96
C GLN A 178 -3.59 -4.90 24.03
N GLU A 179 -3.27 -4.16 22.96
CA GLU A 179 -3.49 -2.71 22.87
C GLU A 179 -4.89 -2.35 22.35
N ALA A 180 -5.50 -3.19 21.52
CA ALA A 180 -6.91 -3.03 21.13
C ALA A 180 -7.87 -3.04 22.35
N ALA A 181 -7.44 -3.67 23.46
CA ALA A 181 -8.15 -3.70 24.73
C ALA A 181 -7.78 -2.52 25.68
N ALA A 182 -6.71 -1.77 25.39
CA ALA A 182 -6.17 -0.71 26.26
C ALA A 182 -6.86 0.66 26.07
N GLY A 183 -7.90 0.74 25.23
CA GLY A 183 -8.71 1.95 25.06
C GLY A 183 -8.08 3.01 24.14
N ASP A 184 -7.07 2.65 23.35
CA ASP A 184 -6.28 3.59 22.54
C ASP A 184 -6.96 3.95 21.21
N GLY A 185 -8.18 4.51 21.29
CA GLY A 185 -8.96 5.01 20.15
C GLY A 185 -9.43 3.93 19.16
N PRO A 186 -10.40 4.25 18.29
CA PRO A 186 -10.97 3.28 17.33
C PRO A 186 -10.07 2.99 16.11
N TYR A 187 -8.85 3.52 16.07
CA TYR A 187 -7.99 3.49 14.88
C TYR A 187 -6.92 2.40 15.00
N ASN A 188 -7.10 1.31 14.25
CA ASN A 188 -6.03 0.34 14.05
C ASN A 188 -4.92 1.03 13.23
N ARG A 189 -3.73 1.18 13.82
CA ARG A 189 -2.56 1.83 13.16
C ARG A 189 -1.75 0.85 12.33
N THR A 190 -1.96 -0.46 12.48
CA THR A 190 -1.18 -1.49 11.79
C THR A 190 -1.31 -1.39 10.26
N TRP A 191 -2.47 -0.99 9.72
CA TRP A 191 -2.62 -0.87 8.26
C TRP A 191 -1.94 0.37 7.65
N SER A 192 -1.43 1.31 8.46
CA SER A 192 -0.68 2.46 7.92
C SER A 192 0.70 2.07 7.41
N GLY A 193 1.31 0.97 7.88
CA GLY A 193 2.68 0.58 7.53
C GLY A 193 2.97 0.53 6.02
N PRO A 194 2.26 -0.28 5.22
CA PRO A 194 2.45 -0.29 3.76
C PRO A 194 2.18 1.07 3.11
N LEU A 195 1.18 1.82 3.61
CA LEU A 195 0.82 3.13 3.08
C LEU A 195 1.92 4.17 3.33
N MET A 196 2.50 4.16 4.53
CA MET A 196 3.61 5.01 4.92
C MET A 196 4.84 4.69 4.09
N TRP A 197 5.13 3.41 3.85
CA TRP A 197 6.22 3.04 2.96
C TRP A 197 6.01 3.58 1.54
N LEU A 198 4.81 3.42 0.98
CA LEU A 198 4.47 3.92 -0.36
C LEU A 198 4.54 5.44 -0.46
N HIS A 199 4.23 6.14 0.63
CA HIS A 199 4.33 7.59 0.74
C HIS A 199 5.79 8.06 0.85
N PHE A 200 6.60 7.44 1.73
CA PHE A 200 7.95 7.94 2.04
C PHE A 200 9.06 7.42 1.13
N VAL A 201 8.85 6.32 0.39
CA VAL A 201 9.91 5.77 -0.47
C VAL A 201 10.28 6.78 -1.58
N PRO A 202 11.56 6.94 -1.98
CA PRO A 202 11.91 7.93 -3.01
C PRO A 202 11.25 7.66 -4.37
N GLU A 203 10.98 8.71 -5.16
CA GLU A 203 10.40 8.56 -6.52
C GLU A 203 11.36 7.79 -7.44
N GLU A 204 12.67 7.93 -7.24
CA GLU A 204 13.70 7.19 -7.96
C GLU A 204 13.56 5.68 -7.75
N PHE A 205 13.16 5.24 -6.55
CA PHE A 205 12.89 3.83 -6.29
C PHE A 205 11.69 3.36 -7.12
N VAL A 206 10.61 4.15 -7.17
CA VAL A 206 9.42 3.82 -7.97
C VAL A 206 9.77 3.75 -9.46
N ILE A 207 10.67 4.62 -9.94
CA ILE A 207 11.20 4.53 -11.30
C ILE A 207 11.96 3.21 -11.52
N ARG A 208 12.84 2.80 -10.58
CA ARG A 208 13.56 1.51 -10.67
C ARG A 208 12.62 0.31 -10.64
N LEU A 209 11.54 0.38 -9.85
CA LEU A 209 10.49 -0.64 -9.81
C LEU A 209 9.76 -0.75 -11.16
N ARG A 210 9.35 0.39 -11.75
CA ARG A 210 8.72 0.42 -13.09
C ARG A 210 9.67 -0.09 -14.19
N GLN A 211 10.96 0.20 -14.06
CA GLN A 211 12.03 -0.31 -14.93
C GLN A 211 12.34 -1.81 -14.68
N ARG A 212 11.65 -2.45 -13.74
CA ARG A 212 11.81 -3.88 -13.37
C ARG A 212 13.24 -4.21 -12.96
N GLN A 213 13.91 -3.27 -12.28
CA GLN A 213 15.25 -3.51 -11.77
C GLN A 213 15.19 -4.58 -10.67
N PRO A 214 16.01 -5.66 -10.75
CA PRO A 214 15.89 -6.77 -9.83
C PRO A 214 15.97 -6.42 -8.33
N PRO A 215 16.88 -5.52 -7.88
CA PRO A 215 16.91 -5.10 -6.49
C PRO A 215 15.60 -4.44 -6.03
N ALA A 216 15.00 -3.60 -6.88
CA ALA A 216 13.73 -2.94 -6.59
C ALA A 216 12.58 -3.94 -6.48
N LEU A 217 12.53 -4.93 -7.39
CA LEU A 217 11.52 -5.99 -7.36
C LEU A 217 11.65 -6.88 -6.12
N VAL A 218 12.87 -7.27 -5.74
CA VAL A 218 13.09 -8.06 -4.52
C VAL A 218 12.63 -7.27 -3.30
N LEU A 219 13.00 -5.99 -3.17
CA LEU A 219 12.55 -5.13 -2.06
C LEU A 219 11.02 -4.98 -2.06
N PHE A 220 10.40 -4.79 -3.23
CA PHE A 220 8.96 -4.71 -3.37
C PHE A 220 8.23 -6.02 -3.00
N SER A 221 8.81 -7.18 -3.26
CA SER A 221 8.25 -8.45 -2.76
C SER A 221 8.24 -8.54 -1.23
N HIS A 222 9.21 -7.91 -0.57
CA HIS A 222 9.27 -7.82 0.89
C HIS A 222 8.23 -6.84 1.46
N LEU A 223 7.81 -5.81 0.71
CA LEU A 223 6.61 -5.03 1.05
C LEU A 223 5.35 -5.92 1.10
N GLY A 224 5.29 -6.96 0.26
CA GLY A 224 4.23 -7.97 0.28
C GLY A 224 4.04 -8.61 1.66
N ILE A 225 5.10 -8.72 2.47
CA ILE A 225 5.03 -9.26 3.84
C ILE A 225 4.20 -8.34 4.75
N LEU A 226 4.33 -7.02 4.61
CA LEU A 226 3.53 -6.07 5.38
C LEU A 226 2.07 -6.12 4.94
N PHE A 227 1.80 -6.28 3.63
CA PHE A 227 0.43 -6.52 3.16
C PHE A 227 -0.16 -7.85 3.66
N HIS A 228 0.66 -8.89 3.86
CA HIS A 228 0.19 -10.19 4.35
C HIS A 228 -0.41 -10.08 5.75
N ALA A 229 0.19 -9.25 6.62
CA ALA A 229 -0.32 -8.97 7.96
C ALA A 229 -1.70 -8.27 7.95
N LEU A 230 -2.18 -7.81 6.79
CA LEU A 230 -3.44 -7.08 6.62
C LEU A 230 -4.48 -7.87 5.82
N GLU A 231 -4.25 -9.15 5.52
CA GLU A 231 -5.12 -9.94 4.63
C GLU A 231 -6.57 -10.10 5.12
N GLU A 232 -6.81 -9.96 6.43
CA GLU A 232 -8.15 -9.97 7.03
C GLU A 232 -8.99 -8.75 6.63
N LEU A 233 -8.34 -7.64 6.25
CA LEU A 233 -9.03 -6.48 5.71
C LEU A 233 -9.36 -6.73 4.24
N TRP A 234 -10.65 -6.69 3.91
CA TRP A 234 -11.15 -7.03 2.56
C TRP A 234 -10.47 -6.24 1.42
N ILE A 235 -10.03 -5.01 1.67
CA ILE A 235 -9.31 -4.17 0.70
C ILE A 235 -7.89 -4.64 0.39
N PHE A 236 -7.23 -5.31 1.35
CA PHE A 236 -5.86 -5.80 1.21
C PHE A 236 -5.79 -7.29 0.87
N LYS A 237 -6.94 -7.98 0.91
CA LYS A 237 -7.04 -9.40 0.58
C LYS A 237 -6.39 -9.72 -0.77
N GLY A 238 -5.42 -10.63 -0.76
CA GLY A 238 -4.72 -11.11 -1.94
C GLY A 238 -3.64 -10.21 -2.51
N TRP A 239 -3.41 -9.01 -1.94
CA TRP A 239 -2.34 -8.10 -2.40
C TRP A 239 -0.96 -8.70 -2.20
N ALA A 240 -0.67 -9.22 -1.00
CA ALA A 240 0.62 -9.82 -0.67
C ALA A 240 1.00 -10.92 -1.65
N ARG A 241 0.11 -11.90 -1.83
CA ARG A 241 0.30 -13.00 -2.76
C ARG A 241 0.48 -12.51 -4.20
N SER A 242 -0.38 -11.61 -4.66
CA SER A 242 -0.28 -11.06 -6.03
C SER A 242 1.06 -10.40 -6.28
N ILE A 243 1.55 -9.58 -5.34
CA ILE A 243 2.86 -8.91 -5.42
C ILE A 243 3.99 -9.94 -5.54
N VAL A 244 4.01 -10.94 -4.67
CA VAL A 244 5.10 -11.93 -4.66
C VAL A 244 5.05 -12.82 -5.91
N GLU A 245 3.87 -13.23 -6.37
CA GLU A 245 3.69 -13.98 -7.62
C GLU A 245 4.19 -13.17 -8.83
N ALA A 246 3.78 -11.91 -8.96
CA ALA A 246 4.21 -11.06 -10.07
C ALA A 246 5.73 -10.82 -10.06
N VAL A 247 6.34 -10.66 -8.88
CA VAL A 247 7.80 -10.52 -8.77
C VAL A 247 8.52 -11.82 -9.13
N ASP A 248 8.06 -12.98 -8.67
CA ASP A 248 8.63 -14.29 -8.99
C ASP A 248 8.58 -14.57 -10.50
N GLU A 249 7.45 -14.25 -11.15
CA GLU A 249 7.27 -14.36 -12.60
C GLU A 249 8.25 -13.47 -13.39
N VAL A 250 8.53 -12.25 -12.91
CA VAL A 250 9.43 -11.30 -13.61
C VAL A 250 10.90 -11.62 -13.39
N LEU A 251 11.29 -12.01 -12.16
CA LEU A 251 12.69 -12.26 -11.82
C LEU A 251 13.18 -13.64 -12.30
N GLY A 252 12.33 -14.65 -12.22
CA GLY A 252 12.69 -16.04 -12.50
C GLY A 252 13.65 -16.66 -11.48
N ALA A 253 14.07 -17.90 -11.76
CA ALA A 253 14.71 -18.79 -10.79
C ALA A 253 16.05 -18.30 -10.23
N TYR A 254 16.78 -17.41 -10.93
CA TYR A 254 18.06 -16.90 -10.44
C TYR A 254 17.91 -16.11 -9.12
N TRP A 255 16.76 -15.44 -8.93
CA TRP A 255 16.51 -14.60 -7.76
C TRP A 255 15.71 -15.30 -6.66
N GLU A 256 15.34 -16.57 -6.85
CA GLU A 256 14.42 -17.29 -5.96
C GLU A 256 14.92 -17.34 -4.51
N SER A 257 16.23 -17.44 -4.29
CA SER A 257 16.82 -17.41 -2.94
C SER A 257 16.52 -16.10 -2.19
N TRP A 258 16.42 -14.99 -2.91
CA TRP A 258 16.20 -13.66 -2.35
C TRP A 258 14.74 -13.38 -2.02
N ILE A 259 13.79 -14.06 -2.70
CA ILE A 259 12.35 -13.91 -2.45
C ILE A 259 11.74 -15.13 -1.73
N LYS A 260 12.58 -16.05 -1.26
CA LYS A 260 12.17 -17.27 -0.55
C LYS A 260 11.34 -16.96 0.70
N TRP A 261 11.73 -15.95 1.47
CA TRP A 261 10.98 -15.56 2.66
C TRP A 261 9.61 -14.97 2.33
N PRO A 262 9.49 -13.95 1.44
CA PRO A 262 8.19 -13.53 0.91
C PRO A 262 7.31 -14.69 0.41
N LYS A 263 7.85 -15.59 -0.44
CA LYS A 263 7.12 -16.77 -0.95
C LYS A 263 6.59 -17.65 0.18
N LYS A 264 7.41 -17.92 1.21
CA LYS A 264 7.00 -18.70 2.37
C LYS A 264 5.88 -18.02 3.15
N VAL A 265 5.96 -16.71 3.37
CA VAL A 265 4.96 -15.93 4.11
C VAL A 265 3.60 -16.01 3.42
N VAL A 266 3.55 -15.84 2.09
CA VAL A 266 2.28 -15.86 1.34
C VAL A 266 1.82 -17.25 0.88
N GLY A 267 2.50 -18.32 1.34
CA GLY A 267 2.15 -19.70 1.00
C GLY A 267 2.38 -20.10 -0.46
N LEU A 268 3.34 -19.47 -1.14
CA LEU A 268 3.76 -19.85 -2.49
C LEU A 268 4.82 -20.96 -2.43
N SER A 269 4.57 -22.04 -3.15
CA SER A 269 5.54 -23.13 -3.30
C SER A 269 6.79 -22.62 -4.02
N CYS A 270 7.98 -22.90 -3.48
CA CYS A 270 9.20 -22.81 -4.28
C CYS A 270 9.09 -23.88 -5.37
N CYS A 271 9.31 -23.51 -6.64
CA CYS A 271 9.24 -24.48 -7.73
C CYS A 271 10.33 -25.52 -7.47
N THR A 272 9.93 -26.73 -7.09
CA THR A 272 10.85 -27.86 -6.94
C THR A 272 11.26 -28.23 -8.37
N LYS A 273 12.48 -27.86 -8.75
CA LYS A 273 13.10 -28.37 -9.99
C LYS A 273 13.46 -29.83 -9.82
#